data_AF-A0A1Y0I9M5-F1
#
_entry.id   AF-A0A1Y0I9M5-F1
#
_cell.length_a   1.000
_cell.length_b   1.000
_cell.length_c   1.000
_cell.angle_alpha   90.00
_cell.angle_beta   90.00
_cell.angle_gamma   90.00
#
_symmetry.space_group_name_H-M   'P 1'
#
loop_
_entity.id
_entity.type
_entity.pdbx_description
1 polymer ?
#
loop_
_entity_poly.entity_id
_entity_poly.type
_entity_poly.pdbx_seq_one_letter_code
_entity_poly.pdbx_strand_id
1 'polypeptide(L)'
;MIDIKDYYETILWPAPYVRQALKRSAQLPESLSALKNLYQYTFAEHRIFSTDTPFELPLSQKLEPQKPAELVAHDDNIPLSIVTITRNDDHVERMQERTQAFIDSLYWLSEHYAKPVELIIVEWNPPSDRKPLGAQFKFRKKHPYLSIIIITVPSEIHQNYQLADDLPLYQMIGKNVGIRRARGKFVLATNIDVLLSKELFEFITDDDLMPGRHYRSNRWDVDRTILDLDSPEVMLTEARNLCFQVNYPEGVKLKQDLNHTANSHDNHASGLAMSKLHTWACGDFQLLHRDDWAKLTGYSELDAYSFHLDSLFAITCHYAGIEEVALPDQFPHFHIDHTLGTPVKSNTYIINEKKALYHLCYMSLLRSDYQMQLRNDCYIFNEPHWGLSGFTLPYQQVSRADWEVTELTYQSIGENKSPASRQSPQYFQSNEKQYEEEVYTRFLSEAYFKTEIYLKTEHSAKKLFIWGAGKRGQIHMNQLSRRGISISGFIHGTNTPIADELDGIPVHSASDFLLSADVFILIASIFAEEIIQHLQSLGAKEGEQFLVLM
;
A
#
# COMPACT_ATOMS: atom_id res chain seq x y z
N MET A 1 28.52 21.55 12.12
CA MET A 1 27.36 21.03 11.36
C MET A 1 27.30 19.55 11.64
N ILE A 2 26.17 19.06 12.12
CA ILE A 2 25.94 17.62 12.30
C ILE A 2 25.55 17.08 10.91
N ASP A 3 26.08 15.93 10.53
CA ASP A 3 25.63 15.25 9.31
C ASP A 3 24.12 15.01 9.43
N ILE A 4 23.35 15.34 8.40
CA ILE A 4 21.89 15.26 8.46
C ILE A 4 21.42 13.79 8.58
N LYS A 5 22.24 12.84 8.13
CA LYS A 5 22.03 11.42 8.45
C LYS A 5 22.08 11.18 9.96
N ASP A 6 23.11 11.69 10.63
CA ASP A 6 23.22 11.63 12.10
C ASP A 6 22.06 12.37 12.78
N TYR A 7 21.56 13.46 12.19
CA TYR A 7 20.39 14.21 12.69
C TYR A 7 19.11 13.36 12.69
N TYR A 8 18.82 12.63 11.61
CA TYR A 8 17.65 11.77 11.55
C TYR A 8 17.81 10.48 12.36
N GLU A 9 18.97 9.81 12.30
CA GLU A 9 19.26 8.66 13.18
C GLU A 9 19.14 9.03 14.67
N THR A 10 19.40 10.29 15.02
CA THR A 10 19.22 10.80 16.40
C THR A 10 17.75 10.95 16.81
N ILE A 11 16.84 11.26 15.88
CA ILE A 11 15.41 11.51 16.17
C ILE A 11 14.60 10.22 16.10
N LEU A 12 15.00 9.28 15.25
CA LEU A 12 14.24 8.07 14.97
C LEU A 12 14.39 7.03 16.10
N TRP A 13 13.28 6.43 16.52
CA TRP A 13 13.33 5.36 17.52
C TRP A 13 13.88 4.05 16.93
N PRO A 14 14.71 3.31 17.70
CA PRO A 14 15.06 1.94 17.35
C PRO A 14 13.82 1.06 17.18
N ALA A 15 13.81 0.17 16.18
CA ALA A 15 12.67 -0.72 15.92
C ALA A 15 12.15 -1.51 17.15
N PRO A 16 13.00 -2.01 18.08
CA PRO A 16 12.50 -2.63 19.32
C PRO A 16 11.65 -1.69 20.18
N TYR A 17 12.00 -0.40 20.25
CA TYR A 17 11.26 0.61 21.00
C TYR A 17 9.91 0.88 20.35
N VAL A 18 9.88 1.09 19.03
CA VAL A 18 8.64 1.35 18.29
C VAL A 18 7.61 0.23 18.54
N ARG A 19 8.06 -1.03 18.51
CA ARG A 19 7.20 -2.19 18.82
C ARG A 19 6.66 -2.16 20.25
N GLN A 20 7.48 -1.78 21.23
CA GLN A 20 7.03 -1.66 22.62
C GLN A 20 6.04 -0.51 22.80
N ALA A 21 6.30 0.65 22.19
CA ALA A 21 5.39 1.79 22.21
C ALA A 21 4.04 1.46 21.56
N LEU A 22 4.02 0.77 20.41
CA LEU A 22 2.78 0.28 19.80
C LEU A 22 2.02 -0.67 20.72
N LYS A 23 2.69 -1.67 21.29
CA LYS A 23 2.06 -2.63 22.22
C LYS A 23 1.48 -1.93 23.45
N ARG A 24 2.22 -0.96 24.02
CA ARG A 24 1.76 -0.13 25.14
C ARG A 24 0.54 0.71 24.75
N SER A 25 0.56 1.35 23.59
CA SER A 25 -0.54 2.18 23.10
C SER A 25 -1.85 1.40 22.93
N ALA A 26 -1.77 0.13 22.50
CA ALA A 26 -2.94 -0.74 22.34
C ALA A 26 -3.60 -1.07 23.69
N GLN A 27 -2.87 -0.96 24.80
CA GLN A 27 -3.35 -1.22 26.15
C GLN A 27 -3.89 0.04 26.85
N LEU A 28 -3.81 1.21 26.21
CA LEU A 28 -4.36 2.45 26.78
C LEU A 28 -5.89 2.37 26.87
N PRO A 29 -6.49 2.88 27.97
CA PRO A 29 -7.95 2.93 28.12
C PRO A 29 -8.60 3.85 27.08
N GLU A 30 -9.88 3.64 26.78
CA GLU A 30 -10.64 4.48 25.83
C GLU A 30 -10.66 5.97 26.21
N SER A 31 -10.56 6.28 27.51
CA SER A 31 -10.44 7.64 28.02
C SER A 31 -9.19 8.37 27.51
N LEU A 32 -8.21 7.65 26.97
CA LEU A 32 -6.98 8.17 26.36
C LEU A 32 -6.95 7.95 24.83
N SER A 33 -8.13 7.93 24.18
CA SER A 33 -8.26 7.71 22.73
C SER A 33 -7.42 8.67 21.88
N ALA A 34 -7.32 9.95 22.27
CA ALA A 34 -6.49 10.93 21.57
C ALA A 34 -4.99 10.55 21.58
N LEU A 35 -4.47 10.11 22.75
CA LEU A 35 -3.10 9.64 22.87
C LEU A 35 -2.89 8.33 22.12
N LYS A 36 -3.85 7.41 22.21
CA LYS A 36 -3.83 6.13 21.48
C LYS A 36 -3.71 6.40 19.98
N ASN A 37 -4.52 7.30 19.42
CA ASN A 37 -4.46 7.69 18.01
C ASN A 37 -3.11 8.34 17.65
N LEU A 38 -2.60 9.23 18.51
CA LEU A 38 -1.28 9.85 18.29
C LEU A 38 -0.16 8.80 18.26
N TYR A 39 -0.17 7.82 19.17
CA TYR A 39 0.85 6.78 19.22
C TYR A 39 0.72 5.79 18.08
N GLN A 40 -0.50 5.36 17.75
CA GLN A 40 -0.76 4.49 16.60
C GLN A 40 -0.31 5.17 15.30
N TYR A 41 -0.48 6.49 15.19
CA TYR A 41 0.04 7.26 14.06
C TYR A 41 1.57 7.38 14.07
N THR A 42 2.15 7.77 15.21
CA THR A 42 3.57 8.11 15.35
C THR A 42 4.46 6.88 15.23
N PHE A 43 4.04 5.78 15.84
CA PHE A 43 4.83 4.56 15.98
C PHE A 43 4.39 3.46 15.01
N ALA A 44 3.55 3.75 14.00
CA ALA A 44 3.08 2.74 13.06
C ALA A 44 4.25 1.96 12.44
N GLU A 45 4.12 0.64 12.24
CA GLU A 45 5.26 -0.18 11.78
C GLU A 45 5.79 0.24 10.40
N HIS A 46 4.93 0.71 9.49
CA HIS A 46 5.32 1.26 8.19
C HIS A 46 6.06 2.61 8.26
N ARG A 47 6.12 3.19 9.47
CA ARG A 47 6.84 4.41 9.83
C ARG A 47 8.12 4.11 10.61
N ILE A 48 8.48 2.83 10.78
CA ILE A 48 9.78 2.43 11.29
C ILE A 48 10.81 2.71 10.19
N PHE A 49 11.60 3.74 10.43
CA PHE A 49 12.75 4.07 9.60
C PHE A 49 13.93 3.19 9.99
N SER A 50 13.88 1.91 9.64
CA SER A 50 15.11 1.12 9.70
C SER A 50 16.06 1.65 8.62
N THR A 51 17.33 1.76 8.98
CA THR A 51 18.44 2.06 8.08
C THR A 51 18.73 0.87 7.17
N ASP A 52 17.72 0.32 6.49
CA ASP A 52 17.89 -0.88 5.70
C ASP A 52 18.28 -0.55 4.27
N THR A 53 19.60 -0.52 4.10
CA THR A 53 20.42 -0.94 2.95
C THR A 53 20.18 -0.22 1.60
N PRO A 54 21.23 0.32 0.94
CA PRO A 54 21.11 0.86 -0.41
C PRO A 54 20.45 -0.17 -1.33
N PHE A 55 19.39 0.27 -1.99
CA PHE A 55 18.51 -0.58 -2.75
C PHE A 55 18.91 -0.53 -4.23
N GLU A 56 19.59 -1.57 -4.71
CA GLU A 56 19.67 -1.81 -6.15
C GLU A 56 18.37 -2.52 -6.55
N LEU A 57 17.40 -1.80 -7.13
CA LEU A 57 16.36 -2.43 -7.96
C LEU A 57 17.05 -3.08 -9.14
N PRO A 58 17.13 -4.42 -9.23
CA PRO A 58 17.55 -5.03 -10.45
C PRO A 58 16.56 -4.67 -11.56
N LEU A 59 17.08 -4.55 -12.78
CA LEU A 59 16.26 -4.27 -13.96
C LEU A 59 15.46 -5.52 -14.29
N SER A 60 14.23 -5.37 -14.79
CA SER A 60 13.73 -6.38 -15.71
C SER A 60 14.70 -6.39 -16.89
N GLN A 61 15.24 -7.55 -17.27
CA GLN A 61 16.18 -7.59 -18.39
C GLN A 61 15.56 -6.88 -19.61
N LYS A 62 16.42 -6.36 -20.48
CA LYS A 62 16.01 -5.99 -21.84
C LYS A 62 15.58 -7.26 -22.56
N LEU A 63 14.32 -7.64 -22.39
CA LEU A 63 13.67 -8.66 -23.17
C LEU A 63 13.67 -8.17 -24.62
N GLU A 64 14.41 -8.86 -25.48
CA GLU A 64 14.41 -8.55 -26.91
C GLU A 64 13.05 -8.97 -27.50
N PRO A 65 12.25 -8.03 -28.04
CA PRO A 65 10.94 -8.33 -28.57
C PRO A 65 11.05 -9.23 -29.80
N GLN A 66 10.18 -10.23 -29.90
CA GLN A 66 10.13 -11.15 -31.05
C GLN A 66 9.33 -10.57 -32.22
N LYS A 67 8.43 -9.63 -31.93
CA LYS A 67 7.57 -8.96 -32.91
C LYS A 67 7.29 -7.50 -32.50
N PRO A 68 6.79 -6.66 -33.43
CA PRO A 68 6.30 -5.33 -33.08
C PRO A 68 5.22 -5.38 -31.98
N ALA A 69 5.13 -4.32 -31.18
CA ALA A 69 4.09 -4.22 -30.16
C ALA A 69 2.69 -4.13 -30.80
N GLU A 70 1.78 -4.99 -30.35
CA GLU A 70 0.40 -5.06 -30.80
C GLU A 70 -0.55 -4.95 -29.61
N LEU A 71 -1.70 -4.30 -29.81
CA LEU A 71 -2.85 -4.32 -28.91
C LEU A 71 -3.95 -5.20 -29.51
N VAL A 72 -4.68 -5.89 -28.65
CA VAL A 72 -5.97 -6.48 -29.06
C VAL A 72 -6.94 -5.33 -29.30
N ALA A 73 -7.69 -5.37 -30.40
CA ALA A 73 -8.70 -4.36 -30.69
C ALA A 73 -9.77 -4.36 -29.58
N HIS A 74 -10.13 -3.15 -29.15
CA HIS A 74 -11.13 -2.94 -28.11
C HIS A 74 -12.54 -3.21 -28.64
N ASP A 75 -13.44 -3.56 -27.73
CA ASP A 75 -14.87 -3.73 -28.01
C ASP A 75 -15.67 -2.89 -27.00
N ASP A 76 -16.26 -1.80 -27.48
CA ASP A 76 -17.04 -0.88 -26.65
C ASP A 76 -18.34 -1.51 -26.12
N ASN A 77 -18.76 -2.69 -26.62
CA ASN A 77 -19.90 -3.44 -26.09
C ASN A 77 -19.55 -4.27 -24.84
N ILE A 78 -18.26 -4.38 -24.51
CA ILE A 78 -17.79 -5.05 -23.29
C ILE A 78 -17.52 -3.96 -22.24
N PRO A 79 -18.39 -3.74 -21.25
CA PRO A 79 -18.17 -2.71 -20.23
C PRO A 79 -16.90 -2.96 -19.42
N LEU A 80 -16.59 -4.22 -19.12
CA LEU A 80 -15.54 -4.58 -18.18
C LEU A 80 -14.69 -5.77 -18.66
N SER A 81 -13.37 -5.57 -18.64
CA SER A 81 -12.39 -6.67 -18.58
C SER A 81 -11.82 -6.76 -17.17
N ILE A 82 -11.87 -7.94 -16.58
CA ILE A 82 -11.24 -8.27 -15.30
C ILE A 82 -9.92 -8.99 -15.61
N VAL A 83 -8.83 -8.51 -15.02
CA VAL A 83 -7.49 -9.06 -15.19
C VAL A 83 -6.99 -9.55 -13.84
N THR A 84 -6.57 -10.81 -13.81
CA THR A 84 -5.92 -11.43 -12.65
C THR A 84 -4.73 -12.26 -13.09
N ILE A 85 -3.89 -12.62 -12.14
CA ILE A 85 -2.69 -13.42 -12.34
C ILE A 85 -2.59 -14.49 -11.26
N THR A 86 -2.06 -15.64 -11.66
CA THR A 86 -1.65 -16.69 -10.74
C THR A 86 -0.49 -17.48 -11.32
N ARG A 87 0.33 -18.08 -10.45
CA ARG A 87 1.29 -19.12 -10.84
C ARG A 87 0.64 -20.50 -10.90
N ASN A 88 -0.62 -20.62 -10.46
CA ASN A 88 -1.30 -21.90 -10.28
C ASN A 88 -0.53 -22.84 -9.32
N ASP A 89 0.10 -22.28 -8.28
CA ASP A 89 0.74 -22.99 -7.18
C ASP A 89 -0.09 -22.88 -5.88
N ASP A 90 0.27 -23.65 -4.85
CA ASP A 90 -0.40 -23.62 -3.55
C ASP A 90 0.39 -22.77 -2.55
N HIS A 91 0.78 -21.56 -2.96
CA HIS A 91 1.55 -20.64 -2.11
C HIS A 91 0.76 -20.14 -0.88
N VAL A 92 -0.57 -20.22 -0.94
CA VAL A 92 -1.51 -19.87 0.13
C VAL A 92 -2.43 -21.06 0.44
N GLU A 93 -2.86 -21.17 1.70
CA GLU A 93 -3.79 -22.21 2.14
C GLU A 93 -5.13 -22.13 1.40
N ARG A 94 -5.66 -23.29 0.96
CA ARG A 94 -6.92 -23.41 0.20
C ARG A 94 -6.94 -22.59 -1.10
N MET A 95 -5.78 -22.31 -1.72
CA MET A 95 -5.68 -21.47 -2.93
C MET A 95 -6.56 -21.93 -4.09
N GLN A 96 -6.68 -23.25 -4.29
CA GLN A 96 -7.53 -23.81 -5.34
C GLN A 96 -9.02 -23.53 -5.09
N GLU A 97 -9.48 -23.62 -3.85
CA GLU A 97 -10.87 -23.34 -3.50
C GLU A 97 -11.19 -21.85 -3.68
N ARG A 98 -10.26 -20.96 -3.29
CA ARG A 98 -10.36 -19.50 -3.53
C ARG A 98 -10.45 -19.18 -5.01
N THR A 99 -9.58 -19.78 -5.81
CA THR A 99 -9.56 -19.58 -7.27
C THR A 99 -10.88 -20.05 -7.91
N GLN A 100 -11.40 -21.21 -7.48
CA GLN A 100 -12.68 -21.71 -7.98
C GLN A 100 -13.84 -20.82 -7.53
N ALA A 101 -13.84 -20.33 -6.28
CA ALA A 101 -14.85 -19.40 -5.77
C ALA A 101 -14.85 -18.06 -6.54
N PHE A 102 -13.67 -17.53 -6.86
CA PHE A 102 -13.53 -16.36 -7.73
C PHE A 102 -14.18 -16.59 -9.10
N ILE A 103 -13.82 -17.66 -9.79
CA ILE A 103 -14.37 -18.02 -11.11
C ILE A 103 -15.89 -18.21 -11.05
N ASP A 104 -16.38 -18.97 -10.07
CA ASP A 104 -17.80 -19.28 -9.93
C ASP A 104 -18.62 -18.03 -9.56
N SER A 105 -18.06 -17.12 -8.77
CA SER A 105 -18.70 -15.83 -8.46
C SER A 105 -18.86 -14.95 -9.70
N LEU A 106 -17.87 -14.91 -10.59
CA LEU A 106 -17.96 -14.14 -11.82
C LEU A 106 -18.97 -14.73 -12.82
N TYR A 107 -19.07 -16.06 -12.92
CA TYR A 107 -20.15 -16.69 -13.68
C TYR A 107 -21.51 -16.25 -13.14
N TRP A 108 -21.71 -16.39 -11.83
CA TRP A 108 -22.97 -16.05 -11.19
C TRP A 108 -23.32 -14.57 -11.33
N LEU A 109 -22.38 -13.65 -11.07
CA LEU A 109 -22.58 -12.20 -11.19
C LEU A 109 -22.93 -11.78 -12.62
N SER A 110 -22.17 -12.27 -13.61
CA SER A 110 -22.40 -11.91 -15.02
C SER A 110 -23.75 -12.44 -15.52
N GLU A 111 -24.17 -13.63 -15.07
CA GLU A 111 -25.48 -14.21 -15.37
C GLU A 111 -26.62 -13.47 -14.67
N HIS A 112 -26.46 -13.17 -13.37
CA HIS A 112 -27.46 -12.51 -12.55
C HIS A 112 -27.80 -11.10 -13.04
N TYR A 113 -26.77 -10.33 -13.43
CA TYR A 113 -26.94 -8.96 -13.91
C TYR A 113 -27.05 -8.84 -15.44
N ALA A 114 -26.93 -9.95 -16.17
CA ALA A 114 -26.94 -9.98 -17.63
C ALA A 114 -25.90 -9.03 -18.27
N LYS A 115 -24.66 -9.04 -17.74
CA LYS A 115 -23.60 -8.10 -18.11
C LYS A 115 -22.49 -8.77 -18.90
N PRO A 116 -22.18 -8.30 -20.13
CA PRO A 116 -21.01 -8.78 -20.87
C PRO A 116 -19.72 -8.49 -20.09
N VAL A 117 -18.94 -9.52 -19.80
CA VAL A 117 -17.67 -9.39 -19.06
C VAL A 117 -16.62 -10.28 -19.69
N GLU A 118 -15.40 -9.77 -19.79
CA GLU A 118 -14.22 -10.56 -20.10
C GLU A 118 -13.41 -10.81 -18.82
N LEU A 119 -12.96 -12.05 -18.61
CA LEU A 119 -11.95 -12.39 -17.61
C LEU A 119 -10.68 -12.88 -18.31
N ILE A 120 -9.57 -12.21 -18.03
CA ILE A 120 -8.23 -12.62 -18.45
C ILE A 120 -7.46 -13.11 -17.23
N ILE A 121 -7.10 -14.39 -17.25
CA ILE A 121 -6.23 -15.01 -16.25
C ILE A 121 -4.85 -15.18 -16.85
N VAL A 122 -3.86 -14.47 -16.31
CA VAL A 122 -2.46 -14.68 -16.69
C VAL A 122 -1.88 -15.80 -15.83
N GLU A 123 -1.61 -16.94 -16.45
CA GLU A 123 -0.91 -18.06 -15.81
C GLU A 123 0.60 -17.85 -15.99
N TRP A 124 1.27 -17.39 -14.93
CA TRP A 124 2.67 -16.97 -14.99
C TRP A 124 3.60 -18.06 -14.44
N ASN A 125 4.59 -18.47 -15.26
CA ASN A 125 5.61 -19.45 -14.87
C ASN A 125 5.00 -20.70 -14.18
N PRO A 126 4.00 -21.36 -14.81
CA PRO A 126 3.30 -22.47 -14.18
C PRO A 126 4.28 -23.62 -13.85
N PRO A 127 4.16 -24.24 -12.65
CA PRO A 127 4.99 -25.39 -12.30
C PRO A 127 4.80 -26.56 -13.27
N SER A 128 5.91 -27.14 -13.73
CA SER A 128 5.88 -28.23 -14.72
C SER A 128 5.28 -29.54 -14.20
N ASP A 129 5.18 -29.70 -12.89
CA ASP A 129 4.63 -30.87 -12.20
C ASP A 129 3.11 -30.76 -11.94
N ARG A 130 2.48 -29.66 -12.37
CA ARG A 130 1.04 -29.43 -12.21
C ARG A 130 0.31 -29.43 -13.55
N LYS A 131 -1.01 -29.64 -13.48
CA LYS A 131 -1.88 -29.45 -14.66
C LYS A 131 -1.94 -27.96 -14.97
N PRO A 132 -1.97 -27.56 -16.25
CA PRO A 132 -2.27 -26.19 -16.64
C PRO A 132 -3.61 -25.73 -16.07
N LEU A 133 -3.72 -24.45 -15.77
CA LEU A 133 -4.89 -23.84 -15.11
C LEU A 133 -6.21 -24.23 -15.81
N GLY A 134 -6.23 -24.20 -17.14
CA GLY A 134 -7.40 -24.55 -17.95
C GLY A 134 -7.88 -26.00 -17.81
N ALA A 135 -7.04 -26.90 -17.30
CA ALA A 135 -7.36 -28.30 -17.01
C ALA A 135 -7.52 -28.61 -15.51
N GLN A 136 -7.12 -27.67 -14.64
CA GLN A 136 -7.18 -27.82 -13.19
C GLN A 136 -8.51 -27.36 -12.61
N PHE A 137 -9.06 -26.26 -13.12
CA PHE A 137 -10.30 -25.66 -12.63
C PHE A 137 -11.51 -26.01 -13.50
N LYS A 138 -12.70 -25.83 -12.94
CA LYS A 138 -13.96 -26.07 -13.64
C LYS A 138 -14.38 -24.80 -14.39
N PHE A 139 -14.34 -24.88 -15.71
CA PHE A 139 -14.85 -23.83 -16.59
C PHE A 139 -16.11 -24.28 -17.33
N ARG A 140 -17.10 -23.39 -17.42
CA ARG A 140 -18.26 -23.57 -18.30
C ARG A 140 -17.80 -23.24 -19.73
N LYS A 141 -17.76 -24.22 -20.63
CA LYS A 141 -17.28 -24.01 -22.01
C LYS A 141 -18.05 -22.92 -22.77
N LYS A 142 -19.33 -22.74 -22.45
CA LYS A 142 -20.20 -21.68 -22.98
C LYS A 142 -20.87 -20.95 -21.83
N HIS A 143 -21.05 -19.65 -21.98
CA HIS A 143 -21.79 -18.80 -21.04
C HIS A 143 -22.52 -17.70 -21.82
N PRO A 144 -23.69 -17.21 -21.39
CA PRO A 144 -24.35 -16.12 -22.10
C PRO A 144 -23.54 -14.81 -22.07
N TYR A 145 -22.85 -14.52 -20.96
CA TYR A 145 -22.29 -13.18 -20.74
C TYR A 145 -20.80 -13.12 -20.41
N LEU A 146 -20.14 -14.23 -20.07
CA LEU A 146 -18.76 -14.24 -19.55
C LEU A 146 -17.86 -14.99 -20.52
N SER A 147 -16.80 -14.33 -20.98
CA SER A 147 -15.72 -14.96 -21.73
C SER A 147 -14.50 -15.06 -20.84
N ILE A 148 -13.87 -16.24 -20.79
CA ILE A 148 -12.69 -16.47 -19.95
C ILE A 148 -11.54 -16.96 -20.81
N ILE A 149 -10.44 -16.22 -20.74
CA ILE A 149 -9.21 -16.46 -21.48
C ILE A 149 -8.08 -16.67 -20.49
N ILE A 150 -7.25 -17.66 -20.78
CA ILE A 150 -5.98 -17.89 -20.11
C ILE A 150 -4.85 -17.49 -21.06
N ILE A 151 -3.93 -16.67 -20.57
CA ILE A 151 -2.68 -16.34 -21.25
C ILE A 151 -1.55 -16.90 -20.41
N THR A 152 -0.78 -17.83 -20.96
CA THR A 152 0.33 -18.43 -20.23
C THR A 152 1.62 -17.65 -20.53
N VAL A 153 2.33 -17.20 -19.50
CA VAL A 153 3.72 -16.75 -19.62
C VAL A 153 4.61 -17.95 -19.29
N PRO A 154 5.29 -18.53 -20.29
CA PRO A 154 6.02 -19.77 -20.10
C PRO A 154 7.34 -19.53 -19.35
N SER A 155 7.89 -20.59 -18.76
CA SER A 155 9.08 -20.50 -17.90
C SER A 155 10.29 -19.92 -18.66
N GLU A 156 10.41 -20.19 -19.96
CA GLU A 156 11.48 -19.65 -20.81
C GLU A 156 11.48 -18.14 -20.88
N ILE A 157 10.33 -17.48 -20.76
CA ILE A 157 10.26 -16.00 -20.66
C ILE A 157 10.62 -15.58 -19.25
N HIS A 158 10.05 -16.23 -18.23
CA HIS A 158 10.32 -15.96 -16.81
C HIS A 158 11.82 -16.02 -16.45
N GLN A 159 12.57 -16.97 -17.01
CA GLN A 159 14.00 -17.14 -16.74
C GLN A 159 14.88 -15.99 -17.24
N ASN A 160 14.33 -15.04 -18.01
CA ASN A 160 15.04 -13.82 -18.39
C ASN A 160 14.84 -12.69 -17.37
N TYR A 161 14.23 -12.90 -16.22
CA TYR A 161 14.22 -11.89 -15.16
C TYR A 161 15.40 -12.12 -14.20
N GLN A 162 15.97 -11.06 -13.67
CA GLN A 162 17.14 -11.11 -12.78
C GLN A 162 16.83 -11.85 -11.47
N LEU A 163 15.62 -11.71 -10.92
CA LEU A 163 15.21 -12.45 -9.73
C LEU A 163 14.44 -13.74 -10.06
N ALA A 164 14.49 -14.26 -11.30
CA ALA A 164 13.68 -15.40 -11.72
C ALA A 164 13.81 -16.66 -10.83
N ASP A 165 15.01 -16.90 -10.28
CA ASP A 165 15.30 -18.04 -9.39
C ASP A 165 14.69 -17.88 -7.99
N ASP A 166 14.47 -16.64 -7.54
CA ASP A 166 14.03 -16.33 -6.18
C ASP A 166 12.58 -15.82 -6.11
N LEU A 167 12.13 -15.15 -7.16
CA LEU A 167 10.79 -14.60 -7.34
C LEU A 167 10.06 -15.40 -8.42
N PRO A 168 9.24 -16.40 -8.05
CA PRO A 168 8.60 -17.28 -9.03
C PRO A 168 7.45 -16.62 -9.79
N LEU A 169 6.96 -15.46 -9.32
CA LEU A 169 5.79 -14.75 -9.83
C LEU A 169 5.98 -13.22 -9.82
N TYR A 170 5.97 -12.59 -11.00
CA TYR A 170 5.96 -11.14 -11.12
C TYR A 170 4.53 -10.62 -11.24
N GLN A 171 3.87 -10.40 -10.09
CA GLN A 171 2.43 -10.07 -10.04
C GLN A 171 2.06 -8.86 -10.90
N MET A 172 2.80 -7.75 -10.81
CA MET A 172 2.45 -6.51 -11.51
C MET A 172 2.76 -6.58 -13.02
N ILE A 173 3.89 -7.18 -13.39
CA ILE A 173 4.24 -7.40 -14.80
C ILE A 173 3.23 -8.34 -15.45
N GLY A 174 2.82 -9.40 -14.77
CA GLY A 174 1.82 -10.28 -15.33
C GLY A 174 0.40 -9.69 -15.33
N LYS A 175 0.03 -8.80 -14.38
CA LYS A 175 -1.17 -7.96 -14.53
C LYS A 175 -1.08 -7.11 -15.80
N ASN A 176 0.07 -6.49 -16.10
CA ASN A 176 0.27 -5.75 -17.34
C ASN A 176 0.08 -6.61 -18.60
N VAL A 177 0.52 -7.88 -18.59
CA VAL A 177 0.30 -8.83 -19.71
C VAL A 177 -1.20 -8.94 -20.05
N GLY A 178 -2.05 -9.03 -19.03
CA GLY A 178 -3.50 -9.09 -19.18
C GLY A 178 -4.11 -7.74 -19.53
N ILE A 179 -3.75 -6.66 -18.84
CA ILE A 179 -4.23 -5.29 -19.11
C ILE A 179 -3.97 -4.90 -20.56
N ARG A 180 -2.79 -5.24 -21.09
CA ARG A 180 -2.41 -4.98 -22.48
C ARG A 180 -3.29 -5.70 -23.51
N ARG A 181 -3.94 -6.79 -23.11
CA ARG A 181 -4.75 -7.64 -23.99
C ARG A 181 -6.24 -7.55 -23.69
N ALA A 182 -6.64 -6.70 -22.73
CA ALA A 182 -8.01 -6.45 -22.35
C ALA A 182 -8.79 -5.73 -23.47
N ARG A 183 -10.03 -6.15 -23.71
CA ARG A 183 -10.90 -5.60 -24.76
C ARG A 183 -11.94 -4.60 -24.23
N GLY A 184 -12.31 -4.73 -22.97
CA GLY A 184 -13.37 -3.96 -22.34
C GLY A 184 -13.06 -2.47 -22.20
N LYS A 185 -14.12 -1.67 -22.09
CA LYS A 185 -14.08 -0.22 -21.90
C LYS A 185 -13.32 0.16 -20.63
N PHE A 186 -13.61 -0.53 -19.54
CA PHE A 186 -12.87 -0.43 -18.29
C PHE A 186 -12.13 -1.72 -18.00
N VAL A 187 -10.97 -1.60 -17.33
CA VAL A 187 -10.14 -2.74 -16.96
C VAL A 187 -9.93 -2.72 -15.45
N LEU A 188 -10.41 -3.77 -14.78
CA LEU A 188 -10.17 -4.05 -13.37
C LEU A 188 -8.95 -4.96 -13.23
N ALA A 189 -7.89 -4.49 -12.59
CA ALA A 189 -6.81 -5.33 -12.11
C ALA A 189 -7.10 -5.76 -10.66
N THR A 190 -7.16 -7.08 -10.42
CA THR A 190 -7.53 -7.68 -9.13
C THR A 190 -6.69 -8.93 -8.84
N ASN A 191 -6.85 -9.53 -7.66
CA ASN A 191 -6.29 -10.84 -7.32
C ASN A 191 -7.33 -11.97 -7.53
N ILE A 192 -6.85 -13.21 -7.60
CA ILE A 192 -7.65 -14.40 -7.94
C ILE A 192 -8.42 -14.99 -6.75
N ASP A 193 -8.30 -14.36 -5.57
CA ASP A 193 -8.95 -14.73 -4.31
C ASP A 193 -9.83 -13.59 -3.75
N VAL A 194 -10.20 -12.64 -4.61
CA VAL A 194 -11.10 -11.52 -4.31
C VAL A 194 -12.50 -11.81 -4.86
N LEU A 195 -13.54 -11.64 -4.06
CA LEU A 195 -14.94 -11.69 -4.51
C LEU A 195 -15.49 -10.27 -4.64
N LEU A 196 -16.17 -9.96 -5.74
CA LEU A 196 -16.83 -8.66 -5.94
C LEU A 196 -18.22 -8.69 -5.31
N SER A 197 -18.59 -7.68 -4.51
CA SER A 197 -19.98 -7.59 -4.04
C SER A 197 -20.94 -7.41 -5.21
N LYS A 198 -22.21 -7.79 -4.99
CA LYS A 198 -23.30 -7.61 -5.94
C LYS A 198 -23.41 -6.16 -6.43
N GLU A 199 -23.42 -5.23 -5.48
CA GLU A 199 -23.57 -3.81 -5.72
C GLU A 199 -22.33 -3.22 -6.42
N LEU A 200 -21.13 -3.68 -6.05
CA LEU A 200 -19.90 -3.26 -6.72
C LEU A 200 -19.88 -3.73 -8.17
N PHE A 201 -20.22 -5.01 -8.43
CA PHE A 201 -20.25 -5.57 -9.78
C PHE A 201 -21.25 -4.86 -10.68
N GLU A 202 -22.47 -4.63 -10.19
CA GLU A 202 -23.49 -3.85 -10.91
C GLU A 202 -22.97 -2.47 -11.29
N PHE A 203 -22.45 -1.71 -10.32
CA PHE A 203 -21.91 -0.38 -10.53
C PHE A 203 -20.77 -0.34 -11.56
N ILE A 204 -19.81 -1.26 -11.50
CA ILE A 204 -18.63 -1.24 -12.40
C ILE A 204 -18.91 -1.83 -13.79
N THR A 205 -20.11 -2.37 -14.01
CA THR A 205 -20.56 -2.87 -15.32
C THR A 205 -21.69 -2.03 -15.92
N ASP A 206 -22.04 -0.93 -15.26
CA ASP A 206 -22.93 0.11 -15.76
C ASP A 206 -22.18 1.23 -16.49
N ASP A 207 -22.93 2.12 -17.14
CA ASP A 207 -22.39 3.22 -17.93
C ASP A 207 -21.96 4.44 -17.10
N ASP A 208 -22.01 4.35 -15.76
CA ASP A 208 -21.71 5.44 -14.84
C ASP A 208 -20.20 5.70 -14.65
N LEU A 209 -19.35 4.76 -15.09
CA LEU A 209 -17.90 4.92 -15.01
C LEU A 209 -17.39 5.96 -16.02
N MET A 210 -16.44 6.78 -15.59
CA MET A 210 -15.86 7.86 -16.39
C MET A 210 -14.36 7.63 -16.64
N PRO A 211 -13.85 7.93 -17.85
CA PRO A 211 -12.41 8.08 -18.07
C PRO A 211 -11.80 9.18 -17.20
N GLY A 212 -10.48 9.12 -17.00
CA GLY A 212 -9.75 10.05 -16.12
C GLY A 212 -9.98 9.78 -14.63
N ARG A 213 -10.54 8.62 -14.28
CA ARG A 213 -10.82 8.20 -12.91
C ARG A 213 -10.09 6.91 -12.56
N HIS A 214 -9.46 6.89 -11.38
CA HIS A 214 -8.88 5.71 -10.75
C HIS A 214 -9.80 5.27 -9.62
N TYR A 215 -10.66 4.29 -9.91
CA TYR A 215 -11.64 3.79 -8.95
C TYR A 215 -11.00 2.83 -7.95
N ARG A 216 -11.32 3.05 -6.68
CA ARG A 216 -10.83 2.32 -5.52
C ARG A 216 -12.01 1.78 -4.72
N SER A 217 -11.94 0.54 -4.28
CA SER A 217 -12.93 -0.07 -3.38
C SER A 217 -12.26 -0.39 -2.04
N ASN A 218 -12.99 -0.26 -0.94
CA ASN A 218 -12.52 -0.72 0.37
C ASN A 218 -12.42 -2.25 0.38
N ARG A 219 -11.28 -2.78 0.82
CA ARG A 219 -11.06 -4.22 0.98
C ARG A 219 -11.68 -4.67 2.29
N TRP A 220 -12.66 -5.55 2.19
CA TRP A 220 -13.29 -6.21 3.33
C TRP A 220 -12.70 -7.60 3.47
N ASP A 221 -11.92 -7.83 4.51
CA ASP A 221 -11.38 -9.16 4.79
C ASP A 221 -12.46 -10.03 5.41
N VAL A 222 -12.71 -11.17 4.77
CA VAL A 222 -13.75 -12.12 5.15
C VAL A 222 -13.15 -13.43 5.65
N ASP A 223 -13.80 -14.03 6.65
CA ASP A 223 -13.38 -15.31 7.20
C ASP A 223 -13.39 -16.41 6.12
N ARG A 224 -12.38 -17.28 6.13
CA ARG A 224 -12.19 -18.37 5.17
C ARG A 224 -13.34 -19.38 5.12
N THR A 225 -14.17 -19.45 6.16
CA THR A 225 -15.39 -20.26 6.21
C THR A 225 -16.39 -19.89 5.11
N ILE A 226 -16.23 -18.72 4.46
CA ILE A 226 -16.97 -18.38 3.25
C ILE A 226 -16.82 -19.44 2.14
N LEU A 227 -15.68 -20.14 2.07
CA LEU A 227 -15.41 -21.20 1.11
C LEU A 227 -16.21 -22.48 1.38
N ASP A 228 -16.78 -22.61 2.58
CA ASP A 228 -17.57 -23.78 2.98
C ASP A 228 -19.06 -23.60 2.65
N LEU A 229 -19.45 -22.45 2.08
CA LEU A 229 -20.82 -22.14 1.68
C LEU A 229 -21.16 -22.76 0.31
N ASP A 230 -22.43 -23.15 0.15
CA ASP A 230 -22.87 -24.03 -0.94
C ASP A 230 -22.85 -23.40 -2.34
N SER A 231 -22.91 -22.07 -2.46
CA SER A 231 -23.00 -21.40 -3.76
C SER A 231 -22.42 -19.98 -3.76
N PRO A 232 -22.03 -19.44 -4.93
CA PRO A 232 -21.56 -18.07 -5.02
C PRO A 232 -22.58 -17.03 -4.55
N GLU A 233 -23.87 -17.27 -4.78
CA GLU A 233 -24.95 -16.40 -4.29
C GLU A 233 -24.95 -16.28 -2.76
N VAL A 234 -24.80 -17.42 -2.08
CA VAL A 234 -24.77 -17.49 -0.62
C VAL A 234 -23.47 -16.87 -0.11
N MET A 235 -22.33 -17.16 -0.74
CA MET A 235 -21.04 -16.53 -0.43
C MET A 235 -21.13 -15.00 -0.46
N LEU A 236 -21.63 -14.44 -1.57
CA LEU A 236 -21.72 -12.98 -1.75
C LEU A 236 -22.75 -12.33 -0.83
N THR A 237 -23.78 -13.06 -0.42
CA THR A 237 -24.78 -12.57 0.53
C THR A 237 -24.24 -12.57 1.97
N GLU A 238 -23.52 -13.61 2.36
CA GLU A 238 -22.96 -13.77 3.71
C GLU A 238 -21.60 -13.09 3.91
N ALA A 239 -20.91 -12.69 2.84
CA ALA A 239 -19.57 -12.08 2.92
C ALA A 239 -19.50 -10.89 3.89
N ARG A 240 -20.52 -10.02 3.87
CA ARG A 240 -20.59 -8.89 4.82
C ARG A 240 -20.72 -9.37 6.26
N ASN A 241 -21.41 -10.48 6.55
CA ASN A 241 -21.53 -11.05 7.89
C ASN A 241 -20.21 -11.67 8.35
N LEU A 242 -19.50 -12.35 7.45
CA LEU A 242 -18.21 -13.01 7.69
C LEU A 242 -17.01 -12.07 7.69
N CYS A 243 -17.19 -10.78 7.36
CA CYS A 243 -16.14 -9.79 7.45
C CYS A 243 -15.71 -9.57 8.91
N PHE A 244 -14.39 -9.42 9.15
CA PHE A 244 -13.82 -9.11 10.47
C PHE A 244 -12.96 -7.83 10.50
N GLN A 245 -12.45 -7.37 9.35
CA GLN A 245 -11.74 -6.09 9.23
C GLN A 245 -11.93 -5.45 7.84
N VAL A 246 -11.73 -4.13 7.77
CA VAL A 246 -11.86 -3.33 6.55
C VAL A 246 -10.62 -2.45 6.39
N ASN A 247 -10.09 -2.35 5.16
CA ASN A 247 -8.95 -1.51 4.82
C ASN A 247 -9.46 -0.22 4.15
N TYR A 248 -9.32 0.90 4.85
CA TYR A 248 -9.68 2.25 4.41
C TYR A 248 -8.44 3.03 3.96
N PRO A 249 -8.60 4.19 3.28
CA PRO A 249 -7.48 5.09 2.98
C PRO A 249 -6.68 5.50 4.23
N GLU A 250 -7.35 5.64 5.37
CA GLU A 250 -6.73 6.04 6.64
C GLU A 250 -6.10 4.87 7.41
N GLY A 251 -6.32 3.62 6.97
CA GLY A 251 -5.77 2.41 7.58
C GLY A 251 -6.79 1.30 7.80
N VAL A 252 -6.34 0.26 8.51
CA VAL A 252 -7.15 -0.93 8.81
C VAL A 252 -8.03 -0.69 10.03
N LYS A 253 -9.32 -1.01 9.95
CA LYS A 253 -10.28 -0.98 11.07
C LYS A 253 -10.90 -2.35 11.28
N LEU A 254 -11.02 -2.78 12.54
CA LEU A 254 -11.79 -3.98 12.86
C LEU A 254 -13.29 -3.69 12.65
N LYS A 255 -14.04 -4.68 12.18
CA LYS A 255 -15.46 -4.49 11.86
C LYS A 255 -16.29 -4.06 13.09
N GLN A 256 -15.94 -4.56 14.26
CA GLN A 256 -16.59 -4.18 15.53
C GLN A 256 -16.41 -2.69 15.88
N ASP A 257 -15.37 -2.04 15.35
CA ASP A 257 -15.02 -0.64 15.65
C ASP A 257 -15.66 0.35 14.64
N LEU A 258 -16.32 -0.14 13.58
CA LEU A 258 -16.90 0.69 12.52
C LEU A 258 -18.00 1.64 13.05
N ASN A 259 -18.72 1.23 14.09
CA ASN A 259 -19.78 2.04 14.71
C ASN A 259 -19.26 3.17 15.62
N HIS A 260 -17.94 3.23 15.87
CA HIS A 260 -17.34 4.12 16.87
C HIS A 260 -16.48 5.25 16.30
N THR A 261 -16.44 5.46 14.98
CA THR A 261 -15.61 6.54 14.41
C THR A 261 -16.41 7.50 13.53
N ALA A 262 -16.54 8.74 13.99
CA ALA A 262 -16.89 9.87 13.16
C ALA A 262 -15.76 10.12 12.14
N ASN A 263 -16.15 10.48 10.91
CA ASN A 263 -15.27 10.89 9.83
C ASN A 263 -14.27 11.96 10.32
N SER A 264 -13.03 11.55 10.59
CA SER A 264 -11.90 12.48 10.60
C SER A 264 -11.31 12.43 9.20
N HIS A 265 -11.77 13.34 8.34
CA HIS A 265 -10.96 13.76 7.21
C HIS A 265 -9.77 14.52 7.79
N ASP A 266 -8.74 13.78 8.21
CA ASP A 266 -7.46 14.37 8.52
C ASP A 266 -6.89 14.87 7.20
N ASN A 267 -7.01 16.18 6.96
CA ASN A 267 -6.23 16.88 5.96
C ASN A 267 -4.76 16.77 6.37
N HIS A 268 -4.10 15.70 5.94
CA HIS A 268 -2.68 15.46 6.19
C HIS A 268 -1.85 16.63 5.64
N ALA A 269 -1.07 17.26 6.50
CA ALA A 269 -0.31 18.47 6.22
C ALA A 269 1.03 18.21 5.50
N SER A 270 1.32 16.96 5.10
CA SER A 270 2.52 16.61 4.34
C SER A 270 2.56 17.30 2.96
N GLY A 271 1.38 17.57 2.38
CA GLY A 271 1.19 18.08 1.03
C GLY A 271 1.43 17.04 -0.07
N LEU A 272 1.79 15.81 0.27
CA LEU A 272 2.09 14.71 -0.66
C LEU A 272 0.82 13.95 -1.08
N ALA A 273 0.84 13.31 -2.24
CA ALA A 273 -0.30 12.55 -2.76
C ALA A 273 -0.59 11.30 -1.91
N MET A 274 0.45 10.59 -1.46
CA MET A 274 0.40 9.37 -0.65
C MET A 274 -0.40 9.51 0.64
N SER A 275 -0.53 10.72 1.18
CA SER A 275 -1.34 10.93 2.39
C SER A 275 -2.83 11.11 2.09
N LYS A 276 -3.24 11.17 0.82
CA LYS A 276 -4.64 11.36 0.42
C LYS A 276 -5.19 10.17 -0.38
N LEU A 277 -4.31 9.37 -0.97
CA LEU A 277 -4.66 8.24 -1.82
C LEU A 277 -5.00 6.99 -0.99
N HIS A 278 -5.90 6.17 -1.52
CA HIS A 278 -6.27 4.87 -0.98
C HIS A 278 -5.21 3.81 -1.34
N THR A 279 -4.11 3.80 -0.58
CA THR A 279 -2.95 2.91 -0.83
C THR A 279 -2.89 1.67 0.07
N TRP A 280 -3.84 1.50 1.00
CA TRP A 280 -3.88 0.32 1.88
C TRP A 280 -4.46 -0.90 1.16
N ALA A 281 -3.66 -1.98 1.09
CA ALA A 281 -4.00 -3.19 0.35
C ALA A 281 -4.48 -2.91 -1.08
N CYS A 282 -3.89 -1.89 -1.72
CA CYS A 282 -4.52 -1.29 -2.88
C CYS A 282 -4.45 -2.17 -4.15
N GLY A 283 -3.49 -3.08 -4.24
CA GLY A 283 -3.34 -4.00 -5.37
C GLY A 283 -4.52 -4.96 -5.61
N ASP A 284 -5.44 -5.11 -4.65
CA ASP A 284 -6.60 -6.00 -4.75
C ASP A 284 -7.71 -5.47 -5.67
N PHE A 285 -7.77 -4.15 -5.88
CA PHE A 285 -8.80 -3.54 -6.73
C PHE A 285 -8.30 -2.24 -7.36
N GLN A 286 -7.95 -2.24 -8.65
CA GLN A 286 -7.63 -1.02 -9.42
C GLN A 286 -8.40 -1.01 -10.73
N LEU A 287 -9.31 -0.05 -10.86
CA LEU A 287 -10.19 0.08 -12.01
C LEU A 287 -9.99 1.43 -12.70
N LEU A 288 -9.65 1.40 -13.98
CA LEU A 288 -9.50 2.57 -14.83
C LEU A 288 -10.09 2.29 -16.22
N HIS A 289 -10.34 3.35 -16.97
CA HIS A 289 -10.61 3.23 -18.41
C HIS A 289 -9.37 2.64 -19.11
N ARG A 290 -9.58 1.82 -20.14
CA ARG A 290 -8.49 1.16 -20.90
C ARG A 290 -7.46 2.15 -21.45
N ASP A 291 -7.91 3.33 -21.89
CA ASP A 291 -7.03 4.36 -22.46
C ASP A 291 -6.16 5.02 -21.38
N ASP A 292 -6.65 5.10 -20.13
CA ASP A 292 -5.86 5.59 -19.00
C ASP A 292 -4.78 4.57 -18.60
N TRP A 293 -5.11 3.27 -18.60
CA TRP A 293 -4.11 2.22 -18.45
C TRP A 293 -3.05 2.29 -19.55
N ALA A 294 -3.46 2.48 -20.81
CA ALA A 294 -2.53 2.58 -21.94
C ALA A 294 -1.67 3.85 -21.88
N LYS A 295 -2.23 4.99 -21.45
CA LYS A 295 -1.54 6.27 -21.23
C LYS A 295 -0.40 6.12 -20.21
N LEU A 296 -0.64 5.35 -19.15
CA LEU A 296 0.31 5.05 -18.08
C LEU A 296 1.17 3.81 -18.33
N THR A 297 0.93 3.09 -19.43
CA THR A 297 1.59 1.83 -19.77
C THR A 297 1.50 0.74 -18.70
N GLY A 298 0.45 0.75 -17.87
CA GLY A 298 0.30 -0.21 -16.77
C GLY A 298 1.12 0.10 -15.52
N TYR A 299 1.29 -0.91 -14.67
CA TYR A 299 2.19 -0.86 -13.50
C TYR A 299 3.64 -0.73 -13.92
N SER A 300 4.48 -0.16 -13.07
CA SER A 300 5.94 -0.15 -13.31
C SER A 300 6.53 -1.57 -13.29
N GLU A 301 7.19 -1.97 -14.38
CA GLU A 301 7.74 -3.32 -14.61
C GLU A 301 9.14 -3.47 -14.00
N LEU A 302 9.18 -3.39 -12.67
CA LEU A 302 10.39 -3.54 -11.86
C LEU A 302 10.61 -5.00 -11.46
N ASP A 303 11.86 -5.43 -11.47
CA ASP A 303 12.26 -6.75 -11.00
C ASP A 303 12.34 -6.75 -9.47
N ALA A 304 11.17 -6.81 -8.84
CA ALA A 304 11.01 -6.71 -7.41
C ALA A 304 9.75 -7.45 -6.94
N TYR A 305 9.74 -7.82 -5.67
CA TYR A 305 8.53 -8.33 -5.03
C TYR A 305 7.44 -7.24 -5.00
N SER A 306 6.18 -7.65 -5.14
CA SER A 306 5.11 -6.76 -5.60
C SER A 306 4.67 -5.66 -4.62
N PHE A 307 5.08 -5.76 -3.35
CA PHE A 307 4.73 -4.77 -2.34
C PHE A 307 5.06 -3.34 -2.80
N HIS A 308 4.09 -2.46 -2.61
CA HIS A 308 4.15 -1.03 -2.90
C HIS A 308 4.19 -0.64 -4.40
N LEU A 309 4.28 -1.58 -5.35
CA LEU A 309 4.19 -1.25 -6.78
C LEU A 309 2.79 -0.74 -7.18
N ASP A 310 1.74 -1.25 -6.53
CA ASP A 310 0.36 -0.79 -6.66
C ASP A 310 0.16 0.66 -6.17
N SER A 311 0.84 1.00 -5.08
CA SER A 311 0.84 2.32 -4.45
C SER A 311 1.62 3.31 -5.31
N LEU A 312 2.76 2.88 -5.87
CA LEU A 312 3.50 3.64 -6.88
C LEU A 312 2.62 3.96 -8.10
N PHE A 313 1.81 3.00 -8.55
CA PHE A 313 0.86 3.24 -9.63
C PHE A 313 -0.23 4.25 -9.24
N ALA A 314 -0.76 4.20 -8.01
CA ALA A 314 -1.70 5.20 -7.52
C ALA A 314 -1.10 6.63 -7.50
N ILE A 315 0.14 6.78 -7.05
CA ILE A 315 0.89 8.05 -7.14
C ILE A 315 1.01 8.51 -8.61
N THR A 316 1.36 7.57 -9.50
CA THR A 316 1.54 7.85 -10.93
C THR A 316 0.23 8.34 -11.57
N CYS A 317 -0.91 7.71 -11.25
CA CYS A 317 -2.23 8.17 -11.66
C CYS A 317 -2.51 9.61 -11.22
N HIS A 318 -2.26 9.92 -9.95
CA HIS A 318 -2.48 11.25 -9.38
C HIS A 318 -1.74 12.33 -10.18
N TYR A 319 -0.43 12.15 -10.40
CA TYR A 319 0.39 13.11 -11.14
C TYR A 319 0.13 13.12 -12.65
N ALA A 320 -0.50 12.08 -13.19
CA ALA A 320 -0.98 12.06 -14.58
C ALA A 320 -2.34 12.76 -14.76
N GLY A 321 -2.91 13.34 -13.70
CA GLY A 321 -4.22 13.99 -13.70
C GLY A 321 -5.40 13.02 -13.72
N ILE A 322 -5.19 11.77 -13.32
CA ILE A 322 -6.26 10.77 -13.15
C ILE A 322 -6.71 10.84 -11.69
N GLU A 323 -7.96 11.25 -11.49
CA GLU A 323 -8.52 11.51 -10.15
C GLU A 323 -8.89 10.19 -9.46
N GLU A 324 -8.44 10.00 -8.22
CA GLU A 324 -8.87 8.86 -7.42
C GLU A 324 -10.33 9.01 -6.99
N VAL A 325 -11.11 7.94 -7.14
CA VAL A 325 -12.48 7.85 -6.64
C VAL A 325 -12.57 6.68 -5.67
N ALA A 326 -12.50 6.98 -4.39
CA ALA A 326 -12.74 6.02 -3.31
C ALA A 326 -14.24 5.74 -3.16
N LEU A 327 -14.65 4.53 -3.55
CA LEU A 327 -16.04 4.09 -3.45
C LEU A 327 -16.43 3.85 -1.98
N PRO A 328 -17.67 4.22 -1.58
CA PRO A 328 -18.14 3.99 -0.22
C PRO A 328 -18.33 2.50 0.08
N ASP A 329 -18.53 2.17 1.36
CA ASP A 329 -18.75 0.80 1.89
C ASP A 329 -19.98 0.07 1.32
N GLN A 330 -20.79 0.74 0.50
CA GLN A 330 -21.82 0.10 -0.31
C GLN A 330 -21.21 -0.80 -1.40
N PHE A 331 -20.02 -0.48 -1.90
CA PHE A 331 -19.36 -1.16 -3.02
C PHE A 331 -18.04 -1.83 -2.60
N PRO A 332 -18.05 -2.76 -1.62
CA PRO A 332 -16.84 -3.41 -1.17
C PRO A 332 -16.41 -4.52 -2.14
N HIS A 333 -15.13 -4.84 -2.11
CA HIS A 333 -14.65 -6.14 -2.55
C HIS A 333 -14.23 -6.95 -1.33
N PHE A 334 -14.43 -8.25 -1.39
CA PHE A 334 -14.14 -9.18 -0.32
C PHE A 334 -12.84 -9.90 -0.60
N HIS A 335 -11.84 -9.73 0.25
CA HIS A 335 -10.62 -10.52 0.21
C HIS A 335 -10.79 -11.70 1.17
N ILE A 336 -10.69 -12.93 0.66
CA ILE A 336 -10.82 -14.11 1.51
C ILE A 336 -9.56 -14.21 2.37
N ASP A 337 -9.69 -14.22 3.70
CA ASP A 337 -8.54 -14.22 4.62
C ASP A 337 -7.60 -15.38 4.33
N HIS A 338 -6.31 -15.08 4.32
CA HIS A 338 -5.28 -16.07 4.54
C HIS A 338 -4.36 -15.55 5.64
N THR A 339 -4.26 -16.29 6.74
CA THR A 339 -3.43 -16.00 7.92
C THR A 339 -1.94 -16.11 7.62
N LEU A 340 -1.42 -15.26 6.74
CA LEU A 340 0.00 -14.99 6.51
C LEU A 340 0.19 -13.55 5.98
N GLY A 341 -0.70 -12.62 6.34
CA GLY A 341 -0.41 -11.19 6.21
C GLY A 341 0.78 -10.86 7.11
N THR A 342 1.99 -10.97 6.58
CA THR A 342 3.21 -10.62 7.31
C THR A 342 3.35 -9.11 7.18
N PRO A 343 3.31 -8.34 8.28
CA PRO A 343 3.61 -6.93 8.22
C PRO A 343 4.98 -6.73 7.55
N VAL A 344 5.05 -5.76 6.65
CA VAL A 344 6.30 -5.37 6.00
C VAL A 344 7.19 -4.72 7.07
N LYS A 345 8.14 -5.49 7.61
CA LYS A 345 9.00 -5.07 8.74
C LYS A 345 10.33 -4.44 8.29
N SER A 346 10.65 -4.56 7.01
CA SER A 346 11.86 -4.10 6.31
C SER A 346 11.57 -4.03 4.81
N ASN A 347 12.51 -3.61 3.97
CA ASN A 347 12.43 -3.72 2.50
C ASN A 347 12.69 -5.16 1.97
N THR A 348 12.68 -6.14 2.88
CA THR A 348 12.93 -7.55 2.60
C THR A 348 11.76 -8.39 3.05
N TYR A 349 11.15 -9.12 2.09
CA TYR A 349 10.15 -10.14 2.39
C TYR A 349 10.83 -11.51 2.46
N ILE A 350 10.72 -12.17 3.60
CA ILE A 350 11.26 -13.53 3.76
C ILE A 350 10.19 -14.51 3.27
N ILE A 351 10.41 -15.08 2.07
CA ILE A 351 9.55 -16.16 1.57
C ILE A 351 9.74 -17.43 2.42
N ASN A 352 8.80 -18.38 2.31
CA ASN A 352 8.80 -19.64 3.06
C ASN A 352 10.13 -20.43 2.98
N GLU A 353 10.94 -20.18 1.95
CA GLU A 353 12.29 -20.76 1.75
C GLU A 353 13.42 -20.01 2.49
N LYS A 354 13.09 -19.03 3.35
CA LYS A 354 14.03 -18.17 4.09
C LYS A 354 14.94 -17.27 3.23
N LYS A 355 14.61 -17.04 1.96
CA LYS A 355 15.28 -16.05 1.11
C LYS A 355 14.64 -14.67 1.28
N ALA A 356 15.46 -13.63 1.35
CA ALA A 356 15.01 -12.25 1.44
C ALA A 356 14.80 -11.68 0.04
N LEU A 357 13.56 -11.36 -0.31
CA LEU A 357 13.21 -10.68 -1.56
C LEU A 357 13.07 -9.18 -1.34
N TYR A 358 13.62 -8.42 -2.26
CA TYR A 358 13.57 -6.96 -2.28
C TYR A 358 12.22 -6.45 -2.79
N HIS A 359 11.64 -5.45 -2.12
CA HIS A 359 10.48 -4.68 -2.60
C HIS A 359 10.70 -3.19 -2.39
N LEU A 360 9.89 -2.35 -3.05
CA LEU A 360 9.94 -0.91 -2.81
C LEU A 360 9.56 -0.64 -1.36
N CYS A 361 10.40 0.10 -0.63
CA CYS A 361 10.05 0.52 0.72
C CYS A 361 9.15 1.76 0.68
N TYR A 362 8.44 2.00 1.78
CA TYR A 362 7.56 3.16 1.92
C TYR A 362 8.29 4.50 1.70
N MET A 363 9.55 4.60 2.10
CA MET A 363 10.36 5.80 1.86
C MET A 363 10.64 6.06 0.39
N SER A 364 10.85 5.01 -0.41
CA SER A 364 10.99 5.15 -1.86
C SER A 364 9.71 5.67 -2.51
N LEU A 365 8.53 5.27 -2.00
CA LEU A 365 7.26 5.84 -2.44
C LEU A 365 7.15 7.33 -2.12
N LEU A 366 7.43 7.74 -0.88
CA LEU A 366 7.37 9.14 -0.47
C LEU A 366 8.35 10.03 -1.24
N ARG A 367 9.56 9.52 -1.53
CA ARG A 367 10.53 10.23 -2.40
C ARG A 367 10.00 10.37 -3.82
N SER A 368 9.38 9.34 -4.36
CA SER A 368 8.80 9.37 -5.72
C SER A 368 7.66 10.37 -5.82
N ASP A 369 6.75 10.35 -4.85
CA ASP A 369 5.66 11.31 -4.69
C ASP A 369 6.19 12.74 -4.66
N TYR A 370 7.16 13.01 -3.77
CA TYR A 370 7.75 14.34 -3.66
C TYR A 370 8.46 14.79 -4.95
N GLN A 371 9.16 13.90 -5.63
CA GLN A 371 9.80 14.23 -6.91
C GLN A 371 8.79 14.53 -8.02
N MET A 372 7.74 13.72 -8.14
CA MET A 372 6.65 13.95 -9.10
C MET A 372 5.94 15.27 -8.80
N GLN A 373 5.74 15.60 -7.52
CA GLN A 373 5.23 16.90 -7.08
C GLN A 373 6.12 18.06 -7.52
N LEU A 374 7.42 18.01 -7.20
CA LEU A 374 8.36 19.08 -7.50
C LEU A 374 8.47 19.37 -8.99
N ARG A 375 8.42 18.32 -9.81
CA ARG A 375 8.54 18.45 -11.27
C ARG A 375 7.21 18.68 -11.96
N ASN A 376 6.09 18.53 -11.26
CA ASN A 376 4.75 18.52 -11.82
C ASN A 376 4.67 17.54 -13.02
N ASP A 377 5.14 16.33 -12.78
CA ASP A 377 5.33 15.28 -13.79
C ASP A 377 5.03 13.90 -13.17
N CYS A 378 4.68 12.91 -13.98
CA CYS A 378 4.49 11.53 -13.56
C CYS A 378 5.57 10.64 -14.20
N TYR A 379 6.08 9.66 -13.46
CA TYR A 379 7.12 8.77 -13.95
C TYR A 379 6.59 7.38 -14.23
N ILE A 380 7.02 6.81 -15.35
CA ILE A 380 6.78 5.43 -15.72
C ILE A 380 8.13 4.76 -15.99
N PHE A 381 8.28 3.53 -15.50
CA PHE A 381 9.50 2.74 -15.59
C PHE A 381 9.38 1.58 -16.59
N ASN A 382 8.53 1.74 -17.61
CA ASN A 382 8.22 0.70 -18.59
C ASN A 382 8.84 0.98 -19.95
N GLU A 383 9.39 -0.06 -20.56
CA GLU A 383 9.85 -0.04 -21.94
C GLU A 383 8.67 0.02 -22.94
N PRO A 384 8.88 0.36 -24.23
CA PRO A 384 7.81 0.40 -25.23
C PRO A 384 7.00 -0.89 -25.35
N HIS A 385 7.64 -2.03 -25.06
CA HIS A 385 7.09 -3.38 -25.20
C HIS A 385 6.47 -3.93 -23.91
N TRP A 386 6.07 -3.05 -22.98
CA TRP A 386 5.40 -3.40 -21.72
C TRP A 386 4.26 -4.40 -21.90
N GLY A 387 3.97 -5.15 -20.84
CA GLY A 387 2.99 -6.24 -20.83
C GLY A 387 3.35 -7.36 -21.79
N LEU A 388 4.65 -7.58 -22.05
CA LEU A 388 5.17 -8.55 -23.02
C LEU A 388 4.48 -8.41 -24.40
N SER A 389 4.26 -7.19 -24.86
CA SER A 389 3.55 -6.94 -26.13
C SER A 389 4.36 -7.37 -27.36
N GLY A 390 5.67 -7.49 -27.22
CA GLY A 390 6.56 -8.04 -28.25
C GLY A 390 6.62 -9.57 -28.31
N PHE A 391 5.80 -10.30 -27.53
CA PHE A 391 5.83 -11.75 -27.45
C PHE A 391 4.51 -12.39 -27.88
N THR A 392 4.60 -13.53 -28.56
CA THR A 392 3.46 -14.42 -28.81
C THR A 392 3.34 -15.38 -27.64
N LEU A 393 2.30 -15.21 -26.84
CA LEU A 393 2.04 -16.02 -25.64
C LEU A 393 0.97 -17.07 -25.93
N PRO A 394 1.08 -18.30 -25.39
CA PRO A 394 0.01 -19.29 -25.45
C PRO A 394 -1.31 -18.70 -24.95
N TYR A 395 -2.35 -18.90 -25.76
CA TYR A 395 -3.69 -18.39 -25.53
C TYR A 395 -4.66 -19.56 -25.49
N GLN A 396 -5.51 -19.61 -24.47
CA GLN A 396 -6.57 -20.61 -24.35
C GLN A 396 -7.88 -19.96 -23.93
N GLN A 397 -8.91 -20.05 -24.78
CA GLN A 397 -10.27 -19.70 -24.39
C GLN A 397 -10.93 -20.89 -23.68
N VAL A 398 -11.20 -20.74 -22.38
CA VAL A 398 -11.79 -21.80 -21.54
C VAL A 398 -13.28 -21.62 -21.31
N SER A 399 -13.79 -20.40 -21.48
CA SER A 399 -15.21 -20.09 -21.56
C SER A 399 -15.48 -19.14 -22.72
N ARG A 400 -16.50 -19.42 -23.52
CA ARG A 400 -16.91 -18.58 -24.63
C ARG A 400 -18.27 -17.95 -24.36
N ALA A 401 -18.30 -16.62 -24.37
CA ALA A 401 -19.54 -15.85 -24.26
C ALA A 401 -20.36 -15.90 -25.56
N ASP A 402 -21.67 -15.66 -25.49
CA ASP A 402 -22.54 -15.57 -26.68
C ASP A 402 -22.23 -14.33 -27.54
N TRP A 403 -21.72 -13.26 -26.92
CA TRP A 403 -21.27 -12.05 -27.62
C TRP A 403 -19.89 -12.20 -28.30
N GLU A 404 -19.17 -13.29 -28.05
CA GLU A 404 -17.78 -13.47 -28.52
C GLU A 404 -17.71 -13.66 -30.05
N VAL A 405 -17.12 -12.67 -30.73
CA VAL A 405 -16.78 -12.75 -32.16
C VAL A 405 -15.68 -13.77 -32.45
N THR A 406 -15.59 -14.26 -33.68
CA THR A 406 -14.80 -15.47 -34.00
C THR A 406 -13.31 -15.18 -34.23
N GLU A 407 -12.92 -13.92 -34.45
CA GLU A 407 -11.53 -13.53 -34.69
C GLU A 407 -11.16 -12.29 -33.86
N LEU A 408 -10.10 -12.43 -33.05
CA LEU A 408 -9.44 -11.28 -32.40
C LEU A 408 -8.69 -10.49 -33.47
N THR A 409 -8.96 -9.19 -33.55
CA THR A 409 -8.18 -8.29 -34.40
C THR A 409 -7.10 -7.63 -33.56
N TYR A 410 -5.93 -7.40 -34.16
CA TYR A 410 -4.79 -6.76 -33.53
C TYR A 410 -4.51 -5.43 -34.21
N GLN A 411 -4.19 -4.42 -33.42
CA GLN A 411 -3.80 -3.11 -33.88
C GLN A 411 -2.33 -2.89 -33.58
N SER A 412 -1.55 -2.53 -34.61
CA SER A 412 -0.17 -2.06 -34.41
C SER A 412 -0.21 -0.71 -33.71
N ILE A 413 0.63 -0.56 -32.70
CA ILE A 413 0.68 0.63 -31.90
C ILE A 413 1.90 1.41 -32.37
N GLY A 414 1.70 2.65 -32.81
CA GLY A 414 2.82 3.58 -33.00
C GLY A 414 3.52 3.87 -31.66
N GLU A 415 4.64 4.59 -31.69
CA GLU A 415 5.21 5.18 -30.48
C GLU A 415 4.19 6.15 -29.87
N ASN A 416 3.38 5.69 -28.92
CA ASN A 416 2.52 6.57 -28.15
C ASN A 416 3.43 7.55 -27.41
N LYS A 417 3.25 8.85 -27.67
CA LYS A 417 3.78 9.90 -26.80
C LYS A 417 3.03 9.79 -25.47
N SER A 418 3.57 9.01 -24.55
CA SER A 418 3.07 9.03 -23.17
C SER A 418 3.25 10.46 -22.64
N PRO A 419 2.25 11.02 -21.95
CA PRO A 419 2.39 12.31 -21.29
C PRO A 419 3.32 12.24 -20.06
N ALA A 420 3.72 11.04 -19.65
CA ALA A 420 4.65 10.81 -18.56
C ALA A 420 6.09 10.79 -19.06
N SER A 421 7.01 11.34 -18.26
CA SER A 421 8.43 11.12 -18.50
C SER A 421 8.78 9.66 -18.22
N ARG A 422 9.14 8.92 -19.27
CA ARG A 422 9.79 7.62 -19.09
C ARG A 422 11.09 7.83 -18.33
N GLN A 423 11.20 7.22 -17.17
CA GLN A 423 12.43 7.22 -16.38
C GLN A 423 13.06 5.84 -16.45
N SER A 424 14.39 5.79 -16.48
CA SER A 424 15.11 4.53 -16.30
C SER A 424 14.96 4.08 -14.84
N PRO A 425 14.88 2.79 -14.51
CA PRO A 425 14.88 2.36 -13.10
C PRO A 425 16.11 2.87 -12.30
N GLN A 426 17.25 3.10 -12.95
CA GLN A 426 18.44 3.75 -12.35
C GLN A 426 18.16 5.17 -11.82
N TYR A 427 17.09 5.81 -12.27
CA TYR A 427 16.65 7.11 -11.79
C TYR A 427 16.18 7.06 -10.33
N PHE A 428 15.59 5.95 -9.89
CA PHE A 428 15.32 5.74 -8.46
C PHE A 428 16.62 5.75 -7.65
N GLN A 429 17.64 5.06 -8.17
CA GLN A 429 18.91 4.83 -7.49
C GLN A 429 19.78 6.10 -7.45
N SER A 430 19.90 6.82 -8.57
CA SER A 430 20.76 8.01 -8.66
C SER A 430 20.26 9.18 -7.81
N ASN A 431 18.95 9.20 -7.51
CA ASN A 431 18.30 10.30 -6.81
C ASN A 431 17.81 9.93 -5.41
N GLU A 432 18.10 8.72 -4.93
CA GLU A 432 17.61 8.23 -3.63
C GLU A 432 18.03 9.16 -2.47
N LYS A 433 19.23 9.75 -2.58
CA LYS A 433 19.78 10.71 -1.61
C LYS A 433 19.37 12.16 -1.86
N GLN A 434 18.89 12.49 -3.06
CA GLN A 434 18.78 13.89 -3.52
C GLN A 434 17.65 14.67 -2.83
N TYR A 435 16.70 14.00 -2.18
CA TYR A 435 15.57 14.64 -1.48
C TYR A 435 15.24 13.96 -0.16
N GLU A 436 16.19 13.18 0.34
CA GLU A 436 16.01 12.40 1.55
C GLU A 436 15.67 13.33 2.72
N GLU A 437 16.37 14.46 2.82
CA GLU A 437 16.18 15.44 3.89
C GLU A 437 14.81 16.11 3.87
N GLU A 438 14.32 16.53 2.70
CA GLU A 438 13.02 17.18 2.56
C GLU A 438 11.88 16.21 2.84
N VAL A 439 12.01 14.95 2.41
CA VAL A 439 11.01 13.91 2.65
C VAL A 439 10.94 13.57 4.14
N TYR A 440 12.09 13.40 4.80
CA TYR A 440 12.13 13.21 6.26
C TYR A 440 11.54 14.42 7.00
N THR A 441 11.87 15.65 6.57
CA THR A 441 11.34 16.87 7.20
C THR A 441 9.83 16.94 7.09
N ARG A 442 9.24 16.66 5.92
CA ARG A 442 7.79 16.65 5.70
C ARG A 442 7.10 15.58 6.51
N PHE A 443 7.69 14.39 6.57
CA PHE A 443 7.16 13.30 7.35
C PHE A 443 7.14 13.64 8.85
N LEU A 444 8.28 14.09 9.41
CA LEU A 444 8.38 14.46 10.81
C LEU A 444 7.46 15.66 11.12
N SER A 445 7.34 16.61 10.19
CA SER A 445 6.45 17.76 10.32
C SER A 445 5.00 17.35 10.61
N GLU A 446 4.49 16.31 9.98
CA GLU A 446 3.13 15.82 10.21
C GLU A 446 2.98 15.17 11.60
N ALA A 447 3.99 14.44 12.06
CA ALA A 447 3.99 13.90 13.41
C ALA A 447 4.01 15.02 14.47
N TYR A 448 4.88 16.01 14.30
CA TYR A 448 4.92 17.19 15.15
C TYR A 448 3.61 17.98 15.11
N PHE A 449 2.93 18.05 13.95
CA PHE A 449 1.62 18.68 13.83
C PHE A 449 0.56 17.95 14.66
N LYS A 450 0.53 16.63 14.62
CA LYS A 450 -0.40 15.84 15.46
C LYS A 450 -0.06 15.94 16.95
N THR A 451 1.24 15.95 17.29
CA THR A 451 1.68 16.22 18.66
C THR A 451 1.25 17.61 19.12
N GLU A 452 1.37 18.63 18.27
CA GLU A 452 0.94 20.00 18.54
C GLU A 452 -0.57 20.07 18.83
N ILE A 453 -1.40 19.43 18.00
CA ILE A 453 -2.86 19.35 18.21
C ILE A 453 -3.17 18.67 19.55
N TYR A 454 -2.53 17.54 19.83
CA TYR A 454 -2.72 16.82 21.08
C TYR A 454 -2.36 17.69 22.29
N LEU A 455 -1.21 18.35 22.28
CA LEU A 455 -0.76 19.20 23.38
C LEU A 455 -1.66 20.41 23.59
N LYS A 456 -2.11 21.05 22.51
CA LYS A 456 -3.03 22.20 22.60
C LYS A 456 -4.42 21.80 23.09
N THR A 457 -4.89 20.62 22.71
CA THR A 457 -6.23 20.12 23.10
C THR A 457 -6.24 19.60 24.54
N GLU A 458 -5.30 18.73 24.88
CA GLU A 458 -5.33 17.97 26.14
C GLU A 458 -4.51 18.63 27.26
N HIS A 459 -3.48 19.42 26.92
CA HIS A 459 -2.45 19.85 27.87
C HIS A 459 -2.10 21.35 27.79
N SER A 460 -2.95 22.19 27.20
CA SER A 460 -2.67 23.63 26.99
C SER A 460 -2.42 24.44 28.26
N ALA A 461 -2.95 24.00 29.40
CA ALA A 461 -2.77 24.66 30.70
C ALA A 461 -1.54 24.16 31.48
N LYS A 462 -0.84 23.14 30.97
CA LYS A 462 0.32 22.53 31.64
C LYS A 462 1.61 23.24 31.26
N LYS A 463 2.57 23.26 32.19
CA LYS A 463 3.96 23.62 31.91
C LYS A 463 4.64 22.43 31.25
N LEU A 464 5.10 22.62 30.02
CA LEU A 464 5.70 21.54 29.23
C LEU A 464 7.19 21.45 29.47
N PHE A 465 7.67 20.27 29.83
CA PHE A 465 9.09 19.99 29.98
C PHE A 465 9.52 18.93 28.99
N ILE A 466 10.71 19.07 28.39
CA ILE A 466 11.27 18.04 27.52
C ILE A 466 12.31 17.26 28.30
N TRP A 467 12.09 15.96 28.50
CA TRP A 467 13.07 15.06 29.08
C TRP A 467 13.84 14.37 27.98
N GLY A 468 15.04 14.87 27.67
CA GLY A 468 15.85 14.40 26.56
C GLY A 468 17.33 14.23 26.91
N ALA A 469 18.00 13.37 26.15
CA ALA A 469 19.45 13.22 26.21
C ALA A 469 20.09 13.91 25.00
N GLY A 470 21.02 14.84 25.25
CA GLY A 470 21.86 15.46 24.22
C GLY A 470 21.08 16.11 23.06
N LYS A 471 21.51 15.84 21.83
CA LYS A 471 21.02 16.52 20.63
C LYS A 471 19.56 16.20 20.30
N ARG A 472 19.08 14.99 20.62
CA ARG A 472 17.71 14.54 20.34
C ARG A 472 16.68 15.47 20.99
N GLY A 473 16.79 15.67 22.30
CA GLY A 473 15.88 16.55 23.02
C GLY A 473 15.88 17.98 22.47
N GLN A 474 17.05 18.52 22.11
CA GLN A 474 17.15 19.86 21.51
C GLN A 474 16.42 19.95 20.16
N ILE A 475 16.44 18.87 19.37
CA ILE A 475 15.73 18.84 18.08
C ILE A 475 14.22 18.91 18.30
N HIS A 476 13.67 18.05 19.16
CA HIS A 476 12.24 18.07 19.46
C HIS A 476 11.80 19.41 20.05
N MET A 477 12.61 19.99 20.94
CA MET A 477 12.39 21.31 21.51
C MET A 477 12.28 22.37 20.41
N ASN A 478 13.24 22.42 19.49
CA ASN A 478 13.23 23.41 18.41
C ASN A 478 12.04 23.24 17.46
N GLN A 479 11.65 22.00 17.16
CA GLN A 479 10.51 21.73 16.28
C GLN A 479 9.18 22.14 16.92
N LEU A 480 8.99 21.84 18.21
CA LEU A 480 7.79 22.24 18.94
C LEU A 480 7.72 23.76 19.18
N SER A 481 8.83 24.39 19.55
CA SER A 481 8.89 25.85 19.74
C SER A 481 8.57 26.63 18.46
N ARG A 482 9.05 26.17 17.29
CA ARG A 482 8.71 26.76 15.98
C ARG A 482 7.22 26.68 15.66
N ARG A 483 6.49 25.75 16.28
CA ARG A 483 5.04 25.56 16.14
C ARG A 483 4.23 26.32 17.22
N GLY A 484 4.90 27.18 17.98
CA GLY A 484 4.27 27.98 19.03
C GLY A 484 3.92 27.19 20.28
N ILE A 485 4.51 26.01 20.49
CA ILE A 485 4.41 25.28 21.75
C ILE A 485 5.41 25.87 22.73
N SER A 486 4.91 26.39 23.87
CA SER A 486 5.76 26.97 24.91
C SER A 486 6.39 25.87 25.77
N ILE A 487 7.71 25.74 25.70
CA ILE A 487 8.49 24.81 26.53
C ILE A 487 8.98 25.55 27.78
N SER A 488 8.59 25.06 28.95
CA SER A 488 8.90 25.65 30.26
C SER A 488 10.26 25.24 30.81
N GLY A 489 10.82 24.12 30.36
CA GLY A 489 12.15 23.67 30.79
C GLY A 489 12.60 22.39 30.08
N PHE A 490 13.89 22.09 30.24
CA PHE A 490 14.53 20.89 29.72
C PHE A 490 15.04 20.03 30.87
N ILE A 491 14.76 18.73 30.88
CA ILE A 491 15.24 17.77 31.88
C ILE A 491 16.37 16.96 31.26
N HIS A 492 17.58 17.12 31.78
CA HIS A 492 18.76 16.44 31.28
C HIS A 492 18.97 15.09 31.98
N GLY A 493 19.04 14.02 31.19
CA GLY A 493 19.07 12.64 31.71
C GLY A 493 20.43 12.10 32.17
N THR A 494 21.55 12.83 32.01
CA THR A 494 22.89 12.35 32.38
C THR A 494 23.58 13.25 33.40
N ASN A 495 24.39 12.66 34.29
CA ASN A 495 25.20 13.31 35.33
C ASN A 495 26.44 14.08 34.80
N THR A 496 26.44 14.44 33.52
CA THR A 496 27.51 15.25 32.89
C THR A 496 27.30 16.73 33.20
N PRO A 497 28.33 17.60 33.12
CA PRO A 497 28.17 19.05 33.30
C PRO A 497 27.07 19.58 32.39
N ILE A 498 26.09 20.27 32.98
CA ILE A 498 24.90 20.76 32.30
C ILE A 498 25.02 22.29 32.19
N ALA A 499 24.67 22.86 31.04
CA ALA A 499 24.49 24.30 30.93
C ALA A 499 23.23 24.72 31.71
N ASP A 500 23.24 25.90 32.35
CA ASP A 500 22.09 26.40 33.11
C ASP A 500 20.85 26.64 32.22
N GLU A 501 21.08 26.95 30.94
CA GLU A 501 20.04 27.16 29.93
C GLU A 501 20.42 26.53 28.59
N LEU A 502 19.41 26.13 27.81
CA LEU A 502 19.53 25.65 26.44
C LEU A 502 18.61 26.50 25.54
N ASP A 503 19.19 27.31 24.66
CA ASP A 503 18.45 28.25 23.79
C ASP A 503 17.47 29.15 24.58
N GLY A 504 17.85 29.57 25.78
CA GLY A 504 17.05 30.42 26.68
C GLY A 504 15.99 29.66 27.51
N ILE A 505 15.99 28.33 27.46
CA ILE A 505 15.10 27.48 28.25
C ILE A 505 15.87 26.91 29.45
N PRO A 506 15.35 27.01 30.69
CA PRO A 506 16.02 26.47 31.88
C PRO A 506 16.27 24.97 31.79
N VAL A 507 17.47 24.53 32.20
CA VAL A 507 17.81 23.11 32.26
C VAL A 507 17.82 22.61 33.70
N HIS A 508 17.19 21.46 33.92
CA HIS A 508 17.06 20.80 35.21
C HIS A 508 17.76 19.44 35.18
N SER A 509 18.43 19.10 36.28
CA SER A 509 18.85 17.72 36.53
C SER A 509 17.62 16.85 36.77
N ALA A 510 17.63 15.61 36.28
CA ALA A 510 16.61 14.61 36.58
C ALA A 510 16.44 14.38 38.11
N SER A 511 17.52 14.51 38.91
CA SER A 511 17.47 14.35 40.37
C SER A 511 16.73 15.48 41.09
N ASP A 512 16.75 16.67 40.49
CA ASP A 512 16.28 17.91 41.13
C ASP A 512 14.91 18.34 40.60
N PHE A 513 14.42 17.64 39.58
CA PHE A 513 13.13 17.92 38.97
C PHE A 513 11.98 17.38 39.83
N LEU A 514 11.11 18.28 40.27
CA LEU A 514 9.92 17.93 41.05
C LEU A 514 8.70 17.82 40.14
N LEU A 515 8.14 16.62 40.05
CA LEU A 515 6.88 16.40 39.36
C LEU A 515 5.70 16.99 40.17
N SER A 516 4.88 17.79 39.51
CA SER A 516 3.67 18.38 40.09
C SER A 516 2.47 18.20 39.14
N ALA A 517 1.27 18.53 39.63
CA ALA A 517 0.04 18.37 38.86
C ALA A 517 -0.05 19.32 37.66
N ASP A 518 0.64 20.47 37.66
CA ASP A 518 0.66 21.45 36.56
C ASP A 518 1.74 21.17 35.51
N VAL A 519 2.56 20.13 35.70
CA VAL A 519 3.65 19.75 34.80
C VAL A 519 3.20 18.65 33.85
N PHE A 520 3.67 18.73 32.60
CA PHE A 520 3.57 17.65 31.63
C PHE A 520 4.91 17.44 30.93
N ILE A 521 5.35 16.18 30.86
CA ILE A 521 6.69 15.81 30.39
C ILE A 521 6.63 15.16 29.01
N LEU A 522 7.45 15.66 28.09
CA LEU A 522 7.67 15.09 26.77
C LEU A 522 9.00 14.33 26.77
N ILE A 523 8.94 13.01 26.68
CA ILE A 523 10.11 12.14 26.71
C ILE A 523 10.70 12.06 25.30
N ALA A 524 11.93 12.54 25.15
CA ALA A 524 12.70 12.63 23.90
C ALA A 524 14.10 12.02 24.09
N SER A 525 14.15 10.76 24.53
CA SER A 525 15.39 10.08 24.94
C SER A 525 15.38 8.62 24.54
N ILE A 526 16.50 8.09 24.05
CA ILE A 526 16.66 6.65 23.78
C ILE A 526 16.45 5.76 25.02
N PHE A 527 16.54 6.35 26.22
CA PHE A 527 16.26 5.71 27.51
C PHE A 527 14.79 5.92 27.96
N ALA A 528 13.86 6.01 27.00
CA ALA A 528 12.48 6.35 27.32
C ALA A 528 11.81 5.32 28.23
N GLU A 529 12.12 4.03 28.10
CA GLU A 529 11.53 3.00 28.97
C GLU A 529 11.98 3.16 30.43
N GLU A 530 13.26 3.46 30.66
CA GLU A 530 13.79 3.74 32.00
C GLU A 530 13.15 5.00 32.59
N ILE A 531 12.98 6.05 31.78
CA ILE A 531 12.32 7.30 32.19
C ILE A 531 10.84 7.04 32.51
N ILE A 532 10.14 6.25 31.69
CA ILE A 532 8.74 5.87 31.93
C ILE A 532 8.61 5.13 33.26
N GLN A 533 9.45 4.11 33.50
CA GLN A 533 9.45 3.36 34.75
C GLN A 533 9.71 4.26 35.95
N HIS A 534 10.65 5.19 35.83
CA HIS A 534 10.94 6.16 36.88
C HIS A 534 9.73 7.07 37.16
N LEU A 535 9.13 7.68 36.14
CA LEU A 535 7.96 8.53 36.28
C LEU A 535 6.77 7.77 36.90
N GLN A 536 6.53 6.53 36.45
CA GLN A 536 5.51 5.66 37.03
C GLN A 536 5.77 5.31 38.50
N SER A 537 7.04 5.12 38.88
CA SER A 537 7.41 4.91 40.29
C SER A 537 7.10 6.11 41.19
N LEU A 538 7.05 7.32 40.60
CA LEU A 538 6.64 8.56 41.26
C LEU A 538 5.11 8.78 41.20
N GLY A 539 4.34 7.81 40.66
CA GLY A 539 2.90 7.88 40.53
C GLY A 539 2.41 8.60 39.27
N ALA A 540 3.30 8.98 38.35
CA ALA A 540 2.92 9.63 37.11
C ALA A 540 2.19 8.67 36.17
N LYS A 541 1.23 9.20 35.42
CA LYS A 541 0.50 8.42 34.39
C LYS A 541 0.75 8.97 33.00
N GLU A 542 0.96 8.05 32.06
CA GLU A 542 1.09 8.36 30.64
C GLU A 542 -0.23 8.94 30.12
N GLY A 543 -0.16 10.00 29.31
CA GLY A 543 -1.30 10.77 28.84
C GLY A 543 -1.82 11.83 29.79
N GLU A 544 -1.64 11.67 31.11
CA GLU A 544 -2.03 12.68 32.10
C GLU A 544 -0.86 13.61 32.49
N GLN A 545 0.34 13.07 32.61
CA GLN A 545 1.53 13.80 33.10
C GLN A 545 2.77 13.62 32.23
N PHE A 546 2.77 12.64 31.32
CA PHE A 546 3.84 12.51 30.35
C PHE A 546 3.39 11.83 29.06
N LEU A 547 4.15 12.02 27.99
CA LEU A 547 4.09 11.22 26.77
C LEU A 547 5.49 11.06 26.19
N VAL A 548 5.64 10.11 25.28
CA VAL A 548 6.85 9.90 24.50
C VAL A 548 6.69 10.54 23.12
N LEU A 549 7.67 11.36 22.72
CA LEU A 549 7.72 11.97 21.39
C LEU A 549 8.21 10.98 20.33
N MET A 550 8.01 11.32 19.05
CA MET A 550 8.47 10.56 17.87
C MET A 550 9.99 10.36 17.83
#